data_AF-A0A857D2V5-F1
#
_entry.id   AF-A0A857D2V5-F1
#
_cell.length_a   1.000
_cell.length_b   1.000
_cell.length_c   1.000
_cell.angle_alpha   90.00
_cell.angle_beta   90.00
_cell.angle_gamma   90.00
#
_symmetry.space_group_name_H-M   'P 1'
#
loop_
_entity.id
_entity.type
_entity.pdbx_description
1 polymer ?
#
loop_
_entity_poly.entity_id
_entity_poly.type
_entity_poly.pdbx_seq_one_letter_code
_entity_poly.pdbx_strand_id
1 'polypeptide(L)'
;MKSQLFVKPTNWLLITCLTIGTMASGAVATYSIWRYQSLKTTSPAVASTTPRKLKAVAALGYVEPAGEAIKISAPAFVEGARIDKLLVKQGDKVEAGQVLAILDSRDRLQAALKQAQDQVRIAQSLLTQVKAGAKQGDIIAQNARFEGTRSELEGQITTQKATIASLTAQLQGEKMAQYATIERIKAEFHNAQKDCQRYYALYQQGAVSEQERDRFCLMAQTGQESLREANANLNRIVTTLTAKIDEAEANLQRTVATLDQKIKENQATLDAVAEVRPVDVEVAQSQLIAAKSAVQKAKADLDLAFVKAPKAGQILKIYTWPGELIGDKGILDLGQTSQMYVTSEVYETDVSRVKLGQRAKITTDGLIGELRGTVAEIGLQIGKKDVLGTDPVADADARVVEVKIRLDPSSSKKVANLTNLQVNVVIDTNKTNL
;
A
#
# COMPACT_ATOMS: atom_id res chain seq x y z
N MET A 1 -115.33 22.11 43.44
CA MET A 1 -116.29 21.37 44.29
C MET A 1 -115.81 21.43 45.74
N LYS A 2 -116.77 21.47 46.69
CA LYS A 2 -116.66 21.43 48.17
C LYS A 2 -115.58 20.44 48.67
N SER A 3 -114.90 20.59 49.82
CA SER A 3 -115.33 20.87 51.22
C SER A 3 -114.07 21.20 52.08
N GLN A 4 -113.97 22.23 52.95
CA GLN A 4 -114.64 22.56 54.24
C GLN A 4 -114.26 21.68 55.45
N LEU A 5 -113.62 22.33 56.47
CA LEU A 5 -113.63 22.18 57.95
C LEU A 5 -112.25 22.72 58.50
N PHE A 6 -112.02 23.91 59.10
CA PHE A 6 -112.57 24.66 60.28
C PHE A 6 -112.46 23.86 61.61
N VAL A 7 -111.94 24.28 62.78
CA VAL A 7 -111.81 25.52 63.60
C VAL A 7 -110.68 25.26 64.68
N LYS A 8 -109.64 26.08 64.96
CA LYS A 8 -109.43 27.20 65.97
C LYS A 8 -109.32 26.78 67.49
N PRO A 9 -108.92 27.61 68.50
CA PRO A 9 -107.53 27.88 69.03
C PRO A 9 -107.39 27.96 70.60
N THR A 10 -106.33 28.63 71.12
CA THR A 10 -106.17 29.40 72.43
C THR A 10 -106.04 28.66 73.79
N ASN A 11 -105.46 29.17 74.90
CA ASN A 11 -104.56 30.29 75.31
C ASN A 11 -104.11 29.97 76.77
N TRP A 12 -102.90 30.33 77.20
CA TRP A 12 -102.55 31.38 78.20
C TRP A 12 -102.95 31.15 79.70
N LEU A 13 -101.97 31.49 80.57
CA LEU A 13 -101.99 31.75 82.02
C LEU A 13 -101.80 30.55 82.97
N LEU A 14 -100.65 30.53 83.67
CA LEU A 14 -100.62 30.46 85.14
C LEU A 14 -99.22 30.81 85.68
N ILE A 15 -99.22 31.80 86.56
CA ILE A 15 -98.14 32.33 87.39
C ILE A 15 -98.29 31.70 88.80
N THR A 16 -97.16 31.44 89.46
CA THR A 16 -96.89 31.35 90.93
C THR A 16 -97.16 30.09 91.78
N CYS A 17 -96.16 29.87 92.66
CA CYS A 17 -96.10 29.10 93.93
C CYS A 17 -95.90 27.58 93.79
N LEU A 18 -94.93 26.91 94.44
CA LEU A 18 -94.30 27.19 95.72
C LEU A 18 -92.95 26.42 95.85
N THR A 19 -92.01 27.08 96.50
CA THR A 19 -90.69 26.70 97.01
C THR A 19 -90.65 25.46 97.91
N ILE A 20 -89.59 24.64 97.83
CA ILE A 20 -88.66 24.21 98.90
C ILE A 20 -87.61 23.28 98.26
N GLY A 21 -86.32 23.58 98.43
CA GLY A 21 -85.24 22.71 97.94
C GLY A 21 -83.89 23.37 97.65
N THR A 22 -83.68 24.63 98.04
CA THR A 22 -82.34 25.23 98.09
C THR A 22 -81.65 24.82 99.39
N MET A 23 -80.71 23.88 99.32
CA MET A 23 -79.44 23.83 100.09
C MET A 23 -78.89 22.40 100.14
N ALA A 24 -78.16 22.02 99.09
CA ALA A 24 -77.03 21.08 99.20
C ALA A 24 -76.18 21.20 97.92
N SER A 25 -75.30 22.21 97.92
CA SER A 25 -73.90 22.11 97.45
C SER A 25 -73.64 21.04 96.37
N GLY A 26 -73.45 21.38 95.10
CA GLY A 26 -72.42 22.33 94.68
C GLY A 26 -70.98 21.86 94.95
N ALA A 27 -70.78 20.64 95.48
CA ALA A 27 -69.48 20.12 95.93
C ALA A 27 -68.96 18.90 95.14
N VAL A 28 -69.68 18.42 94.13
CA VAL A 28 -69.27 17.23 93.34
C VAL A 28 -68.77 17.57 91.93
N ALA A 29 -69.01 18.80 91.43
CA ALA A 29 -68.66 19.18 90.06
C ALA A 29 -67.27 19.85 89.89
N THR A 30 -66.60 20.26 90.97
CA THR A 30 -65.30 20.95 90.91
C THR A 30 -64.09 20.01 91.11
N TYR A 31 -64.31 18.77 91.57
CA TYR A 31 -63.24 17.80 91.82
C TYR A 31 -62.74 17.09 90.54
N SER A 32 -63.52 17.07 89.45
CA SER A 32 -63.13 16.41 88.20
C SER A 32 -62.34 17.30 87.22
N ILE A 33 -62.30 18.63 87.42
CA ILE A 33 -61.60 19.57 86.53
C ILE A 33 -60.14 19.80 86.96
N TRP A 34 -59.80 19.62 88.25
CA TRP A 34 -58.42 19.77 88.72
C TRP A 34 -57.50 18.59 88.37
N ARG A 35 -58.06 17.40 88.08
CA ARG A 35 -57.25 16.23 87.67
C ARG A 35 -56.83 16.26 86.18
N TYR A 36 -57.35 17.19 85.39
CA TYR A 36 -56.99 17.34 83.98
C TYR A 36 -55.87 18.36 83.72
N GLN A 37 -55.46 19.14 84.72
CA GLN A 37 -54.38 20.13 84.59
C GLN A 37 -52.97 19.62 84.98
N SER A 38 -52.84 18.34 85.35
CA SER A 38 -51.56 17.71 85.73
C SER A 38 -51.12 16.59 84.78
N LEU A 39 -51.36 16.78 83.48
CA LEU A 39 -50.62 16.10 82.42
C LEU A 39 -49.89 17.14 81.56
N LYS A 40 -49.11 18.02 82.21
CA LYS A 40 -47.93 18.59 81.58
C LYS A 40 -46.87 17.48 81.57
N THR A 41 -46.96 16.63 80.56
CA THR A 41 -45.80 15.86 80.11
C THR A 41 -44.71 16.87 79.79
N THR A 42 -43.65 16.80 80.59
CA THR A 42 -42.36 17.39 80.30
C THR A 42 -41.96 16.90 78.91
N SER A 43 -42.18 17.73 77.90
CA SER A 43 -41.49 17.60 76.64
C SER A 43 -40.00 17.76 77.00
N PRO A 44 -39.16 16.71 76.84
CA PRO A 44 -37.73 16.95 76.92
C PRO A 44 -37.44 17.97 75.84
N ALA A 45 -36.85 19.10 76.25
CA ALA A 45 -36.24 20.02 75.31
C ALA A 45 -35.31 19.17 74.43
N VAL A 46 -35.76 18.93 73.19
CA VAL A 46 -34.89 18.38 72.16
C VAL A 46 -33.84 19.46 72.01
N ALA A 47 -32.68 19.20 72.61
CA ALA A 47 -31.48 19.95 72.36
C ALA A 47 -31.42 20.12 70.85
N SER A 48 -31.48 21.36 70.38
CA SER A 48 -31.05 21.69 69.04
C SER A 48 -29.59 21.27 68.96
N THR A 49 -29.35 20.03 68.57
CA THR A 49 -28.05 19.61 68.08
C THR A 49 -27.84 20.46 66.85
N THR A 50 -27.14 21.58 67.06
CA THR A 50 -26.48 22.31 65.98
C THR A 50 -25.87 21.22 65.10
N PRO A 51 -26.29 21.08 63.82
CA PRO A 51 -25.83 19.98 63.01
C PRO A 51 -24.32 20.10 62.99
N ARG A 52 -23.64 19.17 63.67
CA ARG A 52 -22.19 19.05 63.66
C ARG A 52 -21.88 18.86 62.20
N LYS A 53 -21.43 19.92 61.51
CA LYS A 53 -21.06 19.87 60.09
C LYS A 53 -20.16 18.65 59.95
N LEU A 54 -20.68 17.58 59.35
CA LEU A 54 -19.92 16.36 59.14
C LEU A 54 -18.80 16.76 58.19
N LYS A 55 -17.56 16.72 58.71
CA LYS A 55 -16.37 17.27 58.06
C LYS A 55 -15.72 16.28 57.09
N ALA A 56 -16.51 15.33 56.60
CA ALA A 56 -16.07 14.30 55.69
C ALA A 56 -17.24 13.89 54.81
N VAL A 57 -16.93 13.53 53.56
CA VAL A 57 -17.89 12.94 52.63
C VAL A 57 -17.64 11.44 52.62
N ALA A 58 -18.66 10.66 52.97
CA ALA A 58 -18.60 9.21 52.91
C ALA A 58 -19.30 8.72 51.63
N ALA A 59 -18.65 7.80 50.93
CA ALA A 59 -19.15 7.25 49.69
C ALA A 59 -18.69 5.79 49.53
N LEU A 60 -19.45 5.03 48.75
CA LEU A 60 -19.00 3.70 48.31
C LEU A 60 -18.13 3.86 47.08
N GLY A 61 -17.33 2.85 46.79
CA GLY A 61 -16.54 2.80 45.59
C GLY A 61 -15.97 1.42 45.33
N TYR A 62 -15.19 1.31 44.27
CA TYR A 62 -14.46 0.09 43.95
C TYR A 62 -13.03 0.40 43.50
N VAL A 63 -12.14 -0.59 43.67
CA VAL A 63 -10.74 -0.48 43.27
C VAL A 63 -10.58 -0.79 41.78
N GLU A 64 -9.87 0.07 41.04
CA GLU A 64 -9.51 -0.14 39.64
C GLU A 64 -8.01 0.11 39.40
N PRO A 65 -7.35 -0.55 38.44
CA PRO A 65 -5.97 -0.24 38.06
C PRO A 65 -5.86 1.16 37.43
N ALA A 66 -4.66 1.68 37.26
CA ALA A 66 -4.48 2.98 36.61
C ALA A 66 -4.99 2.98 35.16
N GLY A 67 -5.92 3.90 34.88
CA GLY A 67 -6.71 3.92 33.65
C GLY A 67 -7.85 2.90 33.73
N GLU A 68 -8.31 2.43 32.58
CA GLU A 68 -9.29 1.33 32.54
C GLU A 68 -8.60 0.00 32.24
N ALA A 69 -9.23 -1.10 32.63
CA ALA A 69 -8.87 -2.42 32.14
C ALA A 69 -9.08 -2.44 30.62
N ILE A 70 -7.98 -2.51 29.87
CA ILE A 70 -8.05 -2.53 28.41
C ILE A 70 -8.41 -3.96 27.99
N LYS A 71 -9.56 -4.11 27.34
CA LYS A 71 -9.95 -5.34 26.66
C LYS A 71 -9.08 -5.53 25.43
N ILE A 72 -8.24 -6.56 25.46
CA ILE A 72 -7.40 -6.94 24.32
C ILE A 72 -8.17 -7.94 23.46
N SER A 73 -8.42 -7.56 22.21
CA SER A 73 -9.10 -8.39 21.21
C SER A 73 -8.22 -8.57 19.98
N ALA A 74 -8.61 -9.49 19.08
CA ALA A 74 -8.03 -9.53 17.75
C ALA A 74 -8.32 -8.22 16.99
N PRO A 75 -7.47 -7.84 16.01
CA PRO A 75 -7.76 -6.73 15.11
C PRO A 75 -9.15 -6.91 14.45
N ALA A 76 -9.92 -5.82 14.36
CA ALA A 76 -11.35 -5.81 14.06
C ALA A 76 -11.79 -6.42 12.70
N PHE A 77 -10.86 -6.92 11.89
CA PHE A 77 -11.11 -7.40 10.52
C PHE A 77 -11.04 -8.92 10.36
N VAL A 78 -10.86 -9.67 11.45
CA VAL A 78 -10.78 -11.14 11.39
C VAL A 78 -12.06 -11.75 11.96
N GLU A 79 -13.15 -11.71 11.18
CA GLU A 79 -14.37 -12.46 11.51
C GLU A 79 -14.03 -13.94 11.71
N GLY A 80 -14.46 -14.50 12.84
CA GLY A 80 -14.20 -15.89 13.18
C GLY A 80 -12.74 -16.21 13.54
N ALA A 81 -11.96 -15.23 13.99
CA ALA A 81 -10.60 -15.45 14.50
C ALA A 81 -10.57 -16.48 15.63
N ARG A 82 -9.65 -17.44 15.55
CA ARG A 82 -9.40 -18.45 16.57
C ARG A 82 -7.99 -18.30 17.13
N ILE A 83 -7.83 -18.55 18.44
CA ILE A 83 -6.51 -18.57 19.07
C ILE A 83 -5.85 -19.92 18.78
N ASP A 84 -4.65 -19.91 18.20
CA ASP A 84 -3.79 -21.11 18.12
C ASP A 84 -2.99 -21.27 19.40
N LYS A 85 -2.31 -20.20 19.84
CA LYS A 85 -1.46 -20.21 21.03
C LYS A 85 -1.67 -18.98 21.90
N LEU A 86 -1.76 -19.21 23.20
CA LEU A 86 -1.77 -18.18 24.23
C LEU A 86 -0.45 -18.24 24.99
N LEU A 87 0.32 -17.14 24.98
CA LEU A 87 1.69 -17.09 25.50
C LEU A 87 1.78 -16.54 26.93
N VAL A 88 0.65 -16.16 27.52
CA VAL A 88 0.55 -15.52 28.83
C VAL A 88 -0.48 -16.23 29.71
N LYS A 89 -0.31 -16.10 31.01
CA LYS A 89 -1.24 -16.59 32.03
C LYS A 89 -1.81 -15.43 32.83
N GLN A 90 -2.92 -15.68 33.50
CA GLN A 90 -3.52 -14.71 34.39
C GLN A 90 -2.53 -14.36 35.51
N GLY A 91 -2.37 -13.06 35.79
CA GLY A 91 -1.42 -12.54 36.76
C GLY A 91 -0.03 -12.23 36.20
N ASP A 92 0.30 -12.64 34.97
CA ASP A 92 1.59 -12.32 34.35
C ASP A 92 1.73 -10.82 34.09
N LYS A 93 2.94 -10.29 34.27
CA LYS A 93 3.31 -8.92 33.88
C LYS A 93 3.86 -8.93 32.46
N VAL A 94 3.39 -8.00 31.65
CA VAL A 94 3.76 -7.87 30.24
C VAL A 94 4.24 -6.47 29.92
N GLU A 95 5.12 -6.38 28.93
CA GLU A 95 5.64 -5.11 28.41
C GLU A 95 4.86 -4.64 27.18
N ALA A 96 4.99 -3.35 26.84
CA ALA A 96 4.39 -2.82 25.62
C ALA A 96 5.01 -3.50 24.38
N GLY A 97 4.17 -3.94 23.45
CA GLY A 97 4.57 -4.64 22.22
C GLY A 97 4.78 -6.15 22.39
N GLN A 98 4.75 -6.69 23.61
CA GLN A 98 4.91 -8.12 23.86
C GLN A 98 3.77 -8.92 23.22
N VAL A 99 4.09 -10.02 22.54
CA VAL A 99 3.10 -10.93 21.94
C VAL A 99 2.40 -11.71 23.05
N LEU A 100 1.08 -11.59 23.11
CA LEU A 100 0.22 -12.23 24.10
C LEU A 100 -0.42 -13.50 23.54
N ALA A 101 -0.87 -13.45 22.29
CA ALA A 101 -1.51 -14.57 21.62
C ALA A 101 -1.15 -14.60 20.12
N ILE A 102 -1.24 -15.79 19.54
CA ILE A 102 -1.05 -16.07 18.12
C ILE A 102 -2.36 -16.64 17.59
N LEU A 103 -2.85 -16.06 16.50
CA LEU A 103 -4.05 -16.52 15.81
C LEU A 103 -3.74 -17.72 14.89
N ASP A 104 -4.72 -18.58 14.66
CA ASP A 104 -4.63 -19.74 13.75
C ASP A 104 -4.32 -19.36 12.30
N SER A 105 -4.71 -18.16 11.89
CA SER A 105 -4.42 -17.58 10.59
C SER A 105 -2.93 -17.34 10.32
N ARG A 106 -2.06 -17.38 11.35
CA ARG A 106 -0.61 -17.13 11.22
C ARG A 106 0.02 -17.94 10.10
N ASP A 107 -0.18 -19.25 10.09
CA ASP A 107 0.49 -20.13 9.13
C ASP A 107 0.02 -19.88 7.69
N ARG A 108 -1.28 -19.57 7.53
CA ARG A 108 -1.86 -19.17 6.25
C ARG A 108 -1.28 -17.84 5.76
N LEU A 109 -1.16 -16.85 6.64
CA LEU A 109 -0.60 -15.54 6.30
C LEU A 109 0.92 -15.61 6.07
N GLN A 110 1.62 -16.50 6.78
CA GLN A 110 3.04 -16.77 6.56
C GLN A 110 3.26 -17.43 5.19
N ALA A 111 2.39 -18.36 4.80
CA ALA A 111 2.39 -18.94 3.47
C ALA A 111 2.08 -17.88 2.39
N ALA A 112 1.12 -16.98 2.63
CA ALA A 112 0.80 -15.87 1.73
C ALA A 112 1.98 -14.89 1.57
N LEU A 113 2.69 -14.56 2.66
CA LEU A 113 3.91 -13.76 2.60
C LEU A 113 5.00 -14.44 1.77
N LYS A 114 5.22 -15.75 1.97
CA LYS A 114 6.18 -16.52 1.18
C LYS A 114 5.83 -16.50 -0.30
N GLN A 115 4.55 -16.71 -0.65
CA GLN A 115 4.08 -16.62 -2.03
C GLN A 115 4.33 -15.23 -2.63
N ALA A 116 4.05 -14.15 -1.89
CA ALA A 116 4.33 -12.79 -2.35
C ALA A 116 5.83 -12.55 -2.57
N GLN A 117 6.70 -13.09 -1.71
CA GLN A 117 8.16 -13.01 -1.87
C GLN A 117 8.65 -13.78 -3.10
N ASP A 118 8.07 -14.95 -3.37
CA ASP A 118 8.36 -15.73 -4.56
C ASP A 118 7.93 -14.96 -5.83
N GLN A 119 6.80 -14.24 -5.78
CA GLN A 119 6.37 -13.36 -6.87
C GLN A 119 7.36 -12.21 -7.12
N VAL A 120 7.97 -11.63 -6.08
CA VAL A 120 9.06 -10.65 -6.25
C VAL A 120 10.25 -11.27 -6.95
N ARG A 121 10.63 -12.51 -6.59
CA ARG A 121 11.73 -13.22 -7.25
C ARG A 121 11.44 -13.43 -8.73
N ILE A 122 10.22 -13.85 -9.08
CA ILE A 122 9.77 -14.02 -10.47
C ILE A 122 9.82 -12.69 -11.23
N ALA A 123 9.25 -11.62 -10.67
CA ALA A 123 9.25 -10.30 -11.30
C ALA A 123 10.67 -9.72 -11.48
N GLN A 124 11.57 -9.97 -10.53
CA GLN A 124 12.97 -9.57 -10.64
C GLN A 124 13.71 -10.36 -11.74
N SER A 125 13.44 -11.66 -11.86
CA SER A 125 13.99 -12.48 -12.95
C SER A 125 13.47 -12.01 -14.31
N LEU A 126 12.18 -11.69 -14.41
CA LEU A 126 11.59 -11.15 -15.63
C LEU A 126 12.20 -9.80 -16.01
N LEU A 127 12.39 -8.89 -15.06
CA LEU A 127 13.07 -7.62 -15.31
C LEU A 127 14.51 -7.84 -15.81
N THR A 128 15.24 -8.79 -15.21
CA THR A 128 16.59 -9.14 -15.65
C THR A 128 16.58 -9.71 -17.07
N GLN A 129 15.62 -10.59 -17.38
CA GLN A 129 15.45 -11.18 -18.71
C GLN A 129 15.14 -10.11 -19.77
N VAL A 130 14.22 -9.18 -19.48
CA VAL A 130 13.87 -8.08 -20.40
C VAL A 130 15.06 -7.14 -20.60
N LYS A 131 15.80 -6.80 -19.53
CA LYS A 131 17.01 -5.96 -19.62
C LYS A 131 18.15 -6.62 -20.39
N ALA A 132 18.26 -7.94 -20.33
CA ALA A 132 19.26 -8.69 -21.09
C ALA A 132 18.96 -8.69 -22.60
N GLY A 133 17.70 -8.46 -22.99
CA GLY A 133 17.29 -8.38 -24.38
C GLY A 133 17.28 -9.72 -25.10
N ALA A 134 17.61 -9.71 -26.38
CA ALA A 134 17.74 -10.92 -27.17
C ALA A 134 18.88 -11.82 -26.66
N LYS A 135 18.78 -13.11 -26.96
CA LYS A 135 19.81 -14.07 -26.59
C LYS A 135 21.10 -13.74 -27.33
N GLN A 136 22.23 -13.86 -26.63
CA GLN A 136 23.54 -13.63 -27.24
C GLN A 136 23.77 -14.50 -28.49
N GLY A 137 23.26 -15.73 -28.50
CA GLY A 137 23.33 -16.61 -29.66
C GLY A 137 22.60 -16.07 -30.90
N ASP A 138 21.46 -15.40 -30.71
CA ASP A 138 20.68 -14.81 -31.81
C ASP A 138 21.42 -13.60 -32.39
N ILE A 139 22.00 -12.75 -31.53
CA ILE A 139 22.82 -11.59 -31.94
C ILE A 139 24.05 -12.07 -32.72
N ILE A 140 24.77 -13.08 -32.22
CA ILE A 140 25.94 -13.64 -32.91
C ILE A 140 25.54 -14.21 -34.27
N ALA A 141 24.40 -14.92 -34.36
CA ALA A 141 23.93 -15.50 -35.61
C ALA A 141 23.56 -14.42 -36.65
N GLN A 142 22.89 -13.33 -36.25
CA GLN A 142 22.59 -12.22 -37.17
C GLN A 142 23.85 -11.45 -37.57
N ASN A 143 24.78 -11.22 -36.63
CA ASN A 143 26.05 -10.57 -36.94
C ASN A 143 26.88 -11.40 -37.93
N ALA A 144 26.92 -12.72 -37.77
CA ALA A 144 27.58 -13.61 -38.72
C ALA A 144 26.95 -13.57 -40.11
N ARG A 145 25.62 -13.42 -40.21
CA ARG A 145 24.93 -13.22 -41.51
C ARG A 145 25.30 -11.89 -42.15
N PHE A 146 25.30 -10.80 -41.37
CA PHE A 146 25.71 -9.48 -41.84
C PHE A 146 27.15 -9.48 -42.38
N GLU A 147 28.10 -9.99 -41.59
CA GLU A 147 29.51 -10.08 -41.99
C GLU A 147 29.72 -11.06 -43.17
N GLY A 148 28.96 -12.15 -43.21
CA GLY A 148 28.97 -13.09 -44.33
C GLY A 148 28.57 -12.43 -45.66
N THR A 149 27.46 -11.68 -45.68
CA THR A 149 27.03 -10.95 -46.89
C THR A 149 28.00 -9.84 -47.27
N ARG A 150 28.62 -9.16 -46.30
CA ARG A 150 29.65 -8.16 -46.55
C ARG A 150 30.90 -8.77 -47.21
N SER A 151 31.33 -9.92 -46.71
CA SER A 151 32.46 -10.67 -47.26
C SER A 151 32.15 -11.18 -48.68
N GLU A 152 30.92 -11.61 -48.92
CA GLU A 152 30.45 -12.01 -50.26
C GLU A 152 30.52 -10.84 -51.25
N LEU A 153 30.04 -9.65 -50.88
CA LEU A 153 30.13 -8.45 -51.70
C LEU A 153 31.57 -8.12 -52.07
N GLU A 154 32.48 -8.12 -51.10
CA GLU A 154 33.90 -7.84 -51.33
C GLU A 154 34.55 -8.85 -52.30
N GLY A 155 34.25 -10.15 -52.13
CA GLY A 155 34.70 -11.21 -53.01
C GLY A 155 34.18 -11.05 -54.45
N GLN A 156 32.89 -10.71 -54.60
CA GLN A 156 32.30 -10.48 -55.92
C GLN A 156 32.86 -9.23 -56.61
N ILE A 157 33.06 -8.13 -55.87
CA ILE A 157 33.71 -6.91 -56.41
C ILE A 157 35.10 -7.24 -56.93
N THR A 158 35.89 -7.96 -56.14
CA THR A 158 37.28 -8.32 -56.50
C THR A 158 37.32 -9.15 -57.78
N THR A 159 36.47 -10.17 -57.86
CA THR A 159 36.40 -11.07 -59.02
C THR A 159 35.97 -10.32 -60.29
N GLN A 160 34.92 -9.50 -60.21
CA GLN A 160 34.40 -8.77 -61.37
C GLN A 160 35.36 -7.66 -61.82
N LYS A 161 36.02 -6.96 -60.89
CA LYS A 161 37.08 -5.99 -61.23
C LYS A 161 38.24 -6.66 -61.96
N ALA A 162 38.63 -7.88 -61.56
CA ALA A 162 39.66 -8.63 -62.26
C ALA A 162 39.23 -9.01 -63.69
N THR A 163 37.95 -9.39 -63.88
CA THR A 163 37.39 -9.64 -65.22
C THR A 163 37.43 -8.38 -66.10
N ILE A 164 36.98 -7.23 -65.58
CA ILE A 164 37.01 -5.95 -66.30
C ILE A 164 38.46 -5.57 -66.67
N ALA A 165 39.40 -5.74 -65.74
CA ALA A 165 40.81 -5.47 -66.00
C ALA A 165 41.38 -6.38 -67.10
N SER A 166 41.02 -7.67 -67.10
CA SER A 166 41.41 -8.63 -68.15
C SER A 166 40.86 -8.25 -69.53
N LEU A 167 39.57 -7.91 -69.61
CA LEU A 167 38.94 -7.44 -70.86
C LEU A 167 39.56 -6.15 -71.38
N THR A 168 39.89 -5.22 -70.47
CA THR A 168 40.56 -3.97 -70.81
C THR A 168 41.96 -4.22 -71.37
N ALA A 169 42.72 -5.12 -70.75
CA ALA A 169 44.03 -5.53 -71.23
C ALA A 169 43.94 -6.23 -72.60
N GLN A 170 42.94 -7.08 -72.81
CA GLN A 170 42.69 -7.74 -74.09
C GLN A 170 42.38 -6.72 -75.19
N LEU A 171 41.47 -5.76 -74.93
CA LEU A 171 41.16 -4.69 -75.87
C LEU A 171 42.40 -3.89 -76.25
N GLN A 172 43.23 -3.53 -75.27
CA GLN A 172 44.46 -2.81 -75.53
C GLN A 172 45.44 -3.64 -76.38
N GLY A 173 45.62 -4.92 -76.06
CA GLY A 173 46.48 -5.83 -76.83
C GLY A 173 46.03 -5.99 -78.28
N GLU A 174 44.73 -6.28 -78.50
CA GLU A 174 44.17 -6.45 -79.85
C GLU A 174 44.23 -5.16 -80.67
N LYS A 175 43.95 -4.00 -80.06
CA LYS A 175 44.11 -2.69 -80.73
C LYS A 175 45.54 -2.47 -81.18
N MET A 176 46.53 -2.73 -80.32
CA MET A 176 47.94 -2.52 -80.66
C MET A 176 48.38 -3.43 -81.82
N ALA A 177 47.99 -4.71 -81.80
CA ALA A 177 48.29 -5.65 -82.88
C ALA A 177 47.63 -5.23 -84.21
N GLN A 178 46.37 -4.79 -84.15
CA GLN A 178 45.64 -4.35 -85.33
C GLN A 178 46.19 -3.03 -85.88
N TYR A 179 46.61 -2.09 -85.04
CA TYR A 179 47.29 -0.86 -85.47
C TYR A 179 48.60 -1.15 -86.19
N ALA A 180 49.42 -2.07 -85.68
CA ALA A 180 50.65 -2.48 -86.36
C ALA A 180 50.36 -3.09 -87.74
N THR A 181 49.29 -3.88 -87.85
CA THR A 181 48.83 -4.46 -89.13
C THR A 181 48.37 -3.39 -90.11
N ILE A 182 47.60 -2.40 -89.64
CA ILE A 182 47.13 -1.26 -90.45
C ILE A 182 48.32 -0.45 -90.96
N GLU A 183 49.31 -0.15 -90.13
CA GLU A 183 50.48 0.63 -90.55
C GLU A 183 51.33 -0.12 -91.59
N ARG A 184 51.48 -1.45 -91.46
CA ARG A 184 52.12 -2.28 -92.50
C ARG A 184 51.36 -2.19 -93.83
N ILE A 185 50.05 -2.45 -93.82
CA ILE A 185 49.21 -2.41 -95.04
C ILE A 185 49.22 -1.02 -95.67
N LYS A 186 49.22 0.03 -94.85
CA LYS A 186 49.29 1.43 -95.30
C LYS A 186 50.62 1.74 -95.99
N ALA A 187 51.73 1.22 -95.50
CA ALA A 187 53.03 1.35 -96.16
C ALA A 187 53.08 0.60 -97.51
N GLU A 188 52.54 -0.62 -97.56
CA GLU A 188 52.42 -1.43 -98.78
C GLU A 188 51.53 -0.76 -99.83
N PHE A 189 50.36 -0.27 -99.41
CA PHE A 189 49.43 0.48 -100.26
C PHE A 189 50.09 1.75 -100.83
N HIS A 190 50.80 2.52 -100.01
CA HIS A 190 51.51 3.71 -100.46
C HIS A 190 52.60 3.37 -101.50
N ASN A 191 53.33 2.26 -101.33
CA ASN A 191 54.26 1.81 -102.35
C ASN A 191 53.56 1.41 -103.66
N ALA A 192 52.50 0.59 -103.57
CA ALA A 192 51.72 0.17 -104.73
C ALA A 192 51.09 1.35 -105.48
N GLN A 193 50.65 2.38 -104.76
CA GLN A 193 50.12 3.61 -105.35
C GLN A 193 51.20 4.35 -106.16
N LYS A 194 52.42 4.48 -105.62
CA LYS A 194 53.55 5.08 -106.34
C LYS A 194 53.93 4.28 -107.58
N ASP A 195 53.92 2.95 -107.49
CA ASP A 195 54.24 2.09 -108.62
C ASP A 195 53.16 2.19 -109.71
N CYS A 196 51.86 2.17 -109.37
CA CYS A 196 50.78 2.44 -110.33
C CYS A 196 50.97 3.80 -111.02
N GLN A 197 51.26 4.87 -110.27
CA GLN A 197 51.52 6.20 -110.85
C GLN A 197 52.72 6.20 -111.81
N ARG A 198 53.82 5.53 -111.42
CA ARG A 198 55.03 5.42 -112.24
C ARG A 198 54.76 4.66 -113.54
N TYR A 199 54.12 3.50 -113.46
CA TYR A 199 53.82 2.67 -114.62
C TYR A 199 52.74 3.27 -115.52
N TYR A 200 51.81 4.04 -114.95
CA TYR A 200 50.86 4.83 -115.72
C TYR A 200 51.57 5.87 -116.61
N ALA A 201 52.54 6.60 -116.04
CA ALA A 201 53.33 7.57 -116.80
C ALA A 201 54.20 6.90 -117.88
N LEU A 202 54.84 5.77 -117.57
CA LEU A 202 55.65 4.99 -118.53
C LEU A 202 54.82 4.44 -119.69
N TYR A 203 53.58 4.00 -119.41
CA TYR A 203 52.65 3.54 -120.44
C TYR A 203 52.28 4.67 -121.41
N GLN A 204 52.03 5.89 -120.91
CA GLN A 204 51.77 7.05 -121.78
C GLN A 204 52.94 7.39 -122.71
N GLN A 205 54.16 7.02 -122.32
CA GLN A 205 55.37 7.18 -123.12
C GLN A 205 55.65 5.99 -124.05
N GLY A 206 54.81 4.94 -124.04
CA GLY A 206 54.98 3.72 -124.84
C GLY A 206 56.06 2.76 -124.32
N ALA A 207 56.58 2.96 -123.10
CA ALA A 207 57.70 2.21 -122.56
C ALA A 207 57.33 0.86 -121.91
N VAL A 208 56.03 0.62 -121.64
CA VAL A 208 55.49 -0.60 -121.02
C VAL A 208 54.14 -0.99 -121.64
N SER A 209 53.71 -2.23 -121.45
CA SER A 209 52.41 -2.72 -121.94
C SER A 209 51.22 -2.27 -121.08
N GLU A 210 50.02 -2.28 -121.65
CA GLU A 210 48.76 -2.03 -120.93
C GLU A 210 48.54 -3.03 -119.78
N GLN A 211 48.78 -4.32 -120.05
CA GLN A 211 48.67 -5.38 -119.04
C GLN A 211 49.58 -5.12 -117.84
N GLU A 212 50.78 -4.60 -118.07
CA GLU A 212 51.75 -4.32 -117.02
C GLU A 212 51.35 -3.10 -116.18
N ARG A 213 50.86 -2.02 -116.82
CA ARG A 213 50.22 -0.89 -116.12
C ARG A 213 49.07 -1.37 -115.23
N ASP A 214 48.15 -2.13 -115.80
CA ASP A 214 46.94 -2.58 -115.10
C ASP A 214 47.27 -3.50 -113.93
N ARG A 215 48.30 -4.34 -114.05
CA ARG A 215 48.80 -5.15 -112.94
C ARG A 215 49.20 -4.29 -111.74
N PHE A 216 49.99 -3.23 -111.93
CA PHE A 216 50.43 -2.36 -110.82
C PHE A 216 49.27 -1.51 -110.26
N CYS A 217 48.35 -1.05 -111.11
CA CYS A 217 47.19 -0.31 -110.64
C CYS A 217 46.16 -1.19 -109.91
N LEU A 218 45.98 -2.44 -110.34
CA LEU A 218 45.21 -3.43 -109.59
C LEU A 218 45.83 -3.67 -108.21
N MET A 219 47.16 -3.77 -108.10
CA MET A 219 47.84 -3.92 -106.80
C MET A 219 47.56 -2.73 -105.86
N ALA A 220 47.55 -1.50 -106.38
CA ALA A 220 47.18 -0.32 -105.59
C ALA A 220 45.73 -0.40 -105.11
N GLN A 221 44.80 -0.75 -106.00
CA GLN A 221 43.39 -0.92 -105.67
C GLN A 221 43.17 -2.02 -104.61
N THR A 222 43.82 -3.18 -104.76
CA THR A 222 43.74 -4.26 -103.77
C THR A 222 44.31 -3.83 -102.42
N GLY A 223 45.41 -3.08 -102.40
CA GLY A 223 45.98 -2.54 -101.17
C GLY A 223 45.04 -1.56 -100.45
N GLN A 224 44.28 -0.75 -101.21
CA GLN A 224 43.26 0.13 -100.65
C GLN A 224 42.13 -0.65 -99.97
N GLU A 225 41.63 -1.71 -100.62
CA GLU A 225 40.57 -2.53 -100.05
C GLU A 225 41.05 -3.31 -98.82
N SER A 226 42.28 -3.84 -98.83
CA SER A 226 42.89 -4.46 -97.63
C SER A 226 43.02 -3.46 -96.48
N LEU A 227 43.33 -2.18 -96.75
CA LEU A 227 43.37 -1.15 -95.71
C LEU A 227 41.96 -0.85 -95.16
N ARG A 228 40.93 -0.80 -96.01
CA ARG A 228 39.54 -0.63 -95.56
C ARG A 228 39.08 -1.81 -94.70
N GLU A 229 39.39 -3.04 -95.12
CA GLU A 229 39.10 -4.26 -94.36
C GLU A 229 39.78 -4.23 -92.99
N ALA A 230 41.07 -3.87 -92.92
CA ALA A 230 41.81 -3.79 -91.67
C ALA A 230 41.23 -2.73 -90.70
N ASN A 231 40.76 -1.59 -91.22
CA ASN A 231 40.07 -0.57 -90.42
C ASN A 231 38.69 -1.03 -89.94
N ALA A 232 37.92 -1.70 -90.79
CA ALA A 232 36.65 -2.29 -90.40
C ALA A 232 36.83 -3.35 -89.30
N ASN A 233 37.89 -4.16 -89.39
CA ASN A 233 38.24 -5.13 -88.36
C ASN A 233 38.61 -4.46 -87.02
N LEU A 234 39.38 -3.36 -87.04
CA LEU A 234 39.68 -2.59 -85.83
C LEU A 234 38.39 -2.06 -85.18
N ASN A 235 37.49 -1.46 -85.96
CA ASN A 235 36.23 -0.94 -85.46
C ASN A 235 35.39 -2.06 -84.83
N ARG A 236 35.35 -3.25 -85.45
CA ARG A 236 34.70 -4.44 -84.91
C ARG A 236 35.33 -4.88 -83.57
N ILE A 237 36.66 -4.94 -83.48
CA ILE A 237 37.38 -5.28 -82.24
C ILE A 237 37.00 -4.32 -81.12
N VAL A 238 37.13 -3.00 -81.37
CA VAL A 238 36.82 -1.96 -80.38
C VAL A 238 35.36 -2.07 -79.94
N THR A 239 34.43 -2.10 -80.88
CA THR A 239 32.98 -2.13 -80.55
C THR A 239 32.61 -3.37 -79.74
N THR A 240 33.12 -4.54 -80.12
CA THR A 240 32.76 -5.80 -79.45
C THR A 240 33.35 -5.93 -78.06
N LEU A 241 34.60 -5.55 -77.86
CA LEU A 241 35.24 -5.64 -76.54
C LEU A 241 34.80 -4.50 -75.60
N THR A 242 34.55 -3.29 -76.11
CA THR A 242 33.94 -2.22 -75.32
C THR A 242 32.56 -2.63 -74.83
N ALA A 243 31.71 -3.20 -75.69
CA ALA A 243 30.39 -3.69 -75.26
C ALA A 243 30.47 -4.76 -74.15
N LYS A 244 31.47 -5.65 -74.20
CA LYS A 244 31.72 -6.64 -73.13
C LYS A 244 32.20 -6.02 -71.82
N ILE A 245 33.02 -4.96 -71.90
CA ILE A 245 33.45 -4.20 -70.73
C ILE A 245 32.24 -3.51 -70.09
N ASP A 246 31.43 -2.82 -70.90
CA ASP A 246 30.22 -2.13 -70.44
C ASP A 246 29.22 -3.11 -69.79
N GLU A 247 29.05 -4.30 -70.38
CA GLU A 247 28.23 -5.38 -69.79
C GLU A 247 28.79 -5.84 -68.43
N ALA A 248 30.10 -6.05 -68.33
CA ALA A 248 30.74 -6.46 -67.09
C ALA A 248 30.65 -5.37 -65.99
N GLU A 249 30.76 -4.09 -66.36
CA GLU A 249 30.58 -2.95 -65.46
C GLU A 249 29.14 -2.84 -64.97
N ALA A 250 28.15 -2.98 -65.86
CA ALA A 250 26.74 -2.99 -65.50
C ALA A 250 26.40 -4.18 -64.59
N ASN A 251 27.02 -5.33 -64.81
CA ASN A 251 26.89 -6.49 -63.93
C ASN A 251 27.45 -6.22 -62.53
N LEU A 252 28.64 -5.62 -62.44
CA LEU A 252 29.25 -5.22 -61.17
C LEU A 252 28.37 -4.23 -60.42
N GLN A 253 27.87 -3.20 -61.09
CA GLN A 253 27.00 -2.21 -60.47
C GLN A 253 25.72 -2.84 -59.90
N ARG A 254 25.09 -3.76 -60.64
CA ARG A 254 23.89 -4.47 -60.20
C ARG A 254 24.18 -5.37 -59.00
N THR A 255 25.28 -6.11 -59.02
CA THR A 255 25.74 -6.92 -57.89
C THR A 255 25.92 -6.05 -56.64
N VAL A 256 26.64 -4.94 -56.77
CA VAL A 256 26.91 -4.02 -55.65
C VAL A 256 25.60 -3.49 -55.09
N ALA A 257 24.70 -2.99 -55.94
CA ALA A 257 23.42 -2.46 -55.50
C ALA A 257 22.56 -3.51 -54.78
N THR A 258 22.54 -4.75 -55.27
CA THR A 258 21.72 -5.83 -54.72
C THR A 258 22.25 -6.31 -53.37
N LEU A 259 23.56 -6.52 -53.26
CA LEU A 259 24.18 -6.97 -52.02
C LEU A 259 24.26 -5.85 -50.97
N ASP A 260 24.47 -4.60 -51.37
CA ASP A 260 24.41 -3.46 -50.45
C ASP A 260 23.02 -3.31 -49.83
N GLN A 261 21.97 -3.50 -50.62
CA GLN A 261 20.59 -3.56 -50.11
C GLN A 261 20.42 -4.71 -49.11
N LYS A 262 20.97 -5.89 -49.41
CA LYS A 262 20.93 -7.05 -48.49
C LYS A 262 21.68 -6.80 -47.19
N ILE A 263 22.83 -6.12 -47.26
CA ILE A 263 23.63 -5.73 -46.08
C ILE A 263 22.80 -4.78 -45.20
N LYS A 264 22.12 -3.79 -45.78
CA LYS A 264 21.23 -2.88 -45.04
C LYS A 264 20.07 -3.62 -44.37
N GLU A 265 19.44 -4.57 -45.06
CA GLU A 265 18.39 -5.41 -44.49
C GLU A 265 18.90 -6.26 -43.31
N ASN A 266 20.06 -6.89 -43.48
CA ASN A 266 20.68 -7.70 -42.44
C ASN A 266 21.08 -6.83 -41.23
N GLN A 267 21.60 -5.62 -41.46
CA GLN A 267 21.94 -4.67 -40.40
C GLN A 267 20.69 -4.23 -39.63
N ALA A 268 19.61 -3.83 -40.33
CA ALA A 268 18.36 -3.45 -39.69
C ALA A 268 17.76 -4.60 -38.85
N THR A 269 17.89 -5.83 -39.33
CA THR A 269 17.46 -7.03 -38.58
C THR A 269 18.32 -7.25 -37.34
N LEU A 270 19.64 -7.07 -37.44
CA LEU A 270 20.57 -7.16 -36.31
C LEU A 270 20.24 -6.10 -35.25
N ASP A 271 20.02 -4.86 -35.67
CA ASP A 271 19.68 -3.74 -34.77
C ASP A 271 18.35 -3.99 -34.06
N ALA A 272 17.32 -4.44 -34.79
CA ALA A 272 16.01 -4.76 -34.23
C ALA A 272 16.05 -5.91 -33.21
N VAL A 273 16.92 -6.90 -33.40
CA VAL A 273 17.12 -7.99 -32.44
C VAL A 273 17.92 -7.52 -31.22
N ALA A 274 18.88 -6.62 -31.40
CA ALA A 274 19.70 -6.09 -30.31
C ALA A 274 18.97 -5.04 -29.45
N GLU A 275 17.88 -4.46 -29.96
CA GLU A 275 17.14 -3.40 -29.28
C GLU A 275 16.39 -3.91 -28.04
N VAL A 276 16.63 -3.26 -26.90
CA VAL A 276 15.82 -3.40 -25.68
C VAL A 276 14.93 -2.18 -25.54
N ARG A 277 13.63 -2.36 -25.73
CA ARG A 277 12.67 -1.25 -25.68
C ARG A 277 12.51 -0.72 -24.25
N PRO A 278 12.67 0.59 -24.01
CA PRO A 278 12.51 1.17 -22.67
C PRO A 278 11.13 0.89 -22.04
N VAL A 279 10.08 0.87 -22.86
CA VAL A 279 8.70 0.58 -22.44
C VAL A 279 8.57 -0.83 -21.84
N ASP A 280 9.25 -1.84 -22.42
CA ASP A 280 9.22 -3.20 -21.87
C ASP A 280 9.90 -3.26 -20.50
N VAL A 281 11.02 -2.54 -20.36
CA VAL A 281 11.75 -2.41 -19.09
C VAL A 281 10.87 -1.74 -18.05
N GLU A 282 10.16 -0.67 -18.41
CA GLU A 282 9.25 0.05 -17.52
C GLU A 282 8.07 -0.81 -17.05
N VAL A 283 7.47 -1.60 -17.96
CA VAL A 283 6.43 -2.57 -17.61
C VAL A 283 6.95 -3.61 -16.61
N ALA A 284 8.13 -4.18 -16.86
CA ALA A 284 8.74 -5.16 -15.96
C ALA A 284 9.12 -4.53 -14.60
N GLN A 285 9.57 -3.28 -14.58
CA GLN A 285 9.82 -2.53 -13.34
C GLN A 285 8.53 -2.31 -12.55
N SER A 286 7.45 -1.93 -13.23
CA SER A 286 6.13 -1.73 -12.62
C SER A 286 5.60 -3.02 -12.00
N GLN A 287 5.78 -4.16 -12.67
CA GLN A 287 5.44 -5.47 -12.12
C GLN A 287 6.26 -5.81 -10.86
N LEU A 288 7.55 -5.48 -10.83
CA LEU A 288 8.38 -5.64 -9.64
C LEU A 288 7.91 -4.76 -8.47
N ILE A 289 7.53 -3.50 -8.74
CA ILE A 289 6.98 -2.59 -7.72
C ILE A 289 5.66 -3.14 -7.17
N ALA A 290 4.77 -3.62 -8.04
CA ALA A 290 3.52 -4.24 -7.63
C ALA A 290 3.75 -5.49 -6.75
N ALA A 291 4.69 -6.36 -7.15
CA ALA A 291 5.05 -7.54 -6.35
C ALA A 291 5.64 -7.17 -4.98
N LYS A 292 6.51 -6.15 -4.92
CA LYS A 292 7.06 -5.63 -3.64
C LYS A 292 5.97 -5.06 -2.75
N SER A 293 5.00 -4.37 -3.33
CA SER A 293 3.84 -3.82 -2.60
C SER A 293 2.98 -4.96 -2.03
N ALA A 294 2.79 -6.04 -2.78
CA ALA A 294 2.10 -7.24 -2.30
C ALA A 294 2.83 -7.88 -1.11
N VAL A 295 4.18 -7.92 -1.11
CA VAL A 295 4.97 -8.38 0.04
C VAL A 295 4.74 -7.49 1.26
N GLN A 296 4.73 -6.16 1.09
CA GLN A 296 4.47 -5.23 2.20
C GLN A 296 3.08 -5.45 2.80
N LYS A 297 2.07 -5.61 1.95
CA LYS A 297 0.71 -5.95 2.40
C LYS A 297 0.67 -7.28 3.14
N ALA A 298 1.20 -8.35 2.56
CA ALA A 298 1.19 -9.68 3.19
C ALA A 298 1.96 -9.71 4.52
N LYS A 299 3.03 -8.90 4.65
CA LYS A 299 3.75 -8.73 5.92
C LYS A 299 2.89 -8.02 6.97
N ALA A 300 2.22 -6.94 6.59
CA ALA A 300 1.30 -6.23 7.49
C ALA A 300 0.15 -7.15 7.92
N ASP A 301 -0.41 -7.93 7.00
CA ASP A 301 -1.45 -8.91 7.31
C ASP A 301 -0.92 -9.98 8.27
N LEU A 302 0.28 -10.53 8.06
CA LEU A 302 0.91 -11.48 8.98
C LEU A 302 1.15 -10.87 10.38
N ASP A 303 1.50 -9.59 10.46
CA ASP A 303 1.65 -8.90 11.75
C ASP A 303 0.33 -8.85 12.54
N LEU A 304 -0.83 -8.85 11.86
CA LEU A 304 -2.15 -8.91 12.50
C LEU A 304 -2.45 -10.28 13.15
N ALA A 305 -1.74 -11.35 12.76
CA ALA A 305 -1.87 -12.65 13.43
C ALA A 305 -1.27 -12.67 14.84
N PHE A 306 -0.50 -11.65 15.22
CA PHE A 306 0.13 -11.53 16.53
C PHE A 306 -0.60 -10.48 17.35
N VAL A 307 -1.31 -10.92 18.39
CA VAL A 307 -1.96 -10.02 19.34
C VAL A 307 -0.91 -9.52 20.33
N LYS A 308 -0.66 -8.21 20.34
CA LYS A 308 0.38 -7.57 21.15
C LYS A 308 -0.23 -6.69 22.23
N ALA A 309 0.51 -6.53 23.34
CA ALA A 309 0.13 -5.60 24.40
C ALA A 309 0.32 -4.14 23.94
N PRO A 310 -0.70 -3.26 24.02
CA PRO A 310 -0.56 -1.84 23.63
C PRO A 310 0.28 -1.05 24.64
N LYS A 311 0.33 -1.48 25.90
CA LYS A 311 1.10 -0.86 26.99
C LYS A 311 1.57 -1.94 27.97
N ALA A 312 2.52 -1.59 28.83
CA ALA A 312 2.91 -2.48 29.93
C ALA A 312 1.77 -2.60 30.96
N GLY A 313 1.59 -3.80 31.52
CA GLY A 313 0.51 -4.08 32.46
C GLY A 313 0.54 -5.50 33.01
N GLN A 314 -0.51 -5.88 33.73
CA GLN A 314 -0.70 -7.22 34.27
C GLN A 314 -2.01 -7.81 33.72
N ILE A 315 -1.98 -9.11 33.38
CA ILE A 315 -3.15 -9.83 32.87
C ILE A 315 -4.15 -10.03 34.02
N LEU A 316 -5.31 -9.37 33.96
CA LEU A 316 -6.33 -9.43 35.01
C LEU A 316 -7.18 -10.69 34.89
N LYS A 317 -7.62 -10.99 33.66
CA LYS A 317 -8.50 -12.12 33.35
C LYS A 317 -8.34 -12.53 31.90
N ILE A 318 -8.47 -13.83 31.63
CA ILE A 318 -8.45 -14.41 30.28
C ILE A 318 -9.86 -14.91 29.97
N TYR A 319 -10.37 -14.55 28.79
CA TYR A 319 -11.72 -14.90 28.32
C TYR A 319 -11.71 -15.98 27.23
N THR A 320 -10.67 -16.03 26.40
CA THR A 320 -10.58 -16.97 25.27
C THR A 320 -9.31 -17.82 25.37
N TRP A 321 -9.47 -19.12 25.19
CA TRP A 321 -8.41 -20.11 25.29
C TRP A 321 -7.97 -20.64 23.91
N PRO A 322 -6.78 -21.27 23.81
CA PRO A 322 -6.35 -21.93 22.57
C PRO A 322 -7.41 -22.89 22.03
N GLY A 323 -7.69 -22.80 20.73
CA GLY A 323 -8.73 -23.54 20.04
C GLY A 323 -10.11 -22.87 20.05
N GLU A 324 -10.34 -21.81 20.83
CA GLU A 324 -11.64 -21.13 20.89
C GLU A 324 -11.76 -19.97 19.90
N LEU A 325 -13.01 -19.67 19.52
CA LEU A 325 -13.37 -18.48 18.74
C LEU A 325 -13.31 -17.25 19.65
N ILE A 326 -12.77 -16.15 19.14
CA ILE A 326 -12.76 -14.87 19.86
C ILE A 326 -14.18 -14.29 19.83
N GLY A 327 -14.80 -14.16 21.01
CA GLY A 327 -16.11 -13.55 21.17
C GLY A 327 -16.04 -12.07 21.54
N ASP A 328 -17.20 -11.46 21.83
CA ASP A 328 -17.34 -10.01 22.11
C ASP A 328 -16.52 -9.50 23.29
N LYS A 329 -16.17 -10.40 24.22
CA LYS A 329 -15.35 -10.06 25.40
C LYS A 329 -13.85 -9.94 25.07
N GLY A 330 -13.45 -10.26 23.84
CA GLY A 330 -12.05 -10.29 23.44
C GLY A 330 -11.31 -11.49 24.05
N ILE A 331 -9.99 -11.38 24.08
CA ILE A 331 -9.09 -12.44 24.54
C ILE A 331 -8.83 -12.33 26.05
N LEU A 332 -8.48 -11.13 26.53
CA LEU A 332 -8.10 -10.90 27.92
C LEU A 332 -8.23 -9.43 28.33
N ASP A 333 -8.25 -9.18 29.63
CA ASP A 333 -8.17 -7.84 30.22
C ASP A 333 -6.74 -7.54 30.69
N LEU A 334 -6.23 -6.37 30.29
CA LEU A 334 -4.92 -5.85 30.67
C LEU A 334 -5.08 -4.60 31.55
N GLY A 335 -4.55 -4.65 32.77
CA GLY A 335 -4.61 -3.54 33.73
C GLY A 335 -3.23 -3.10 34.21
N GLN A 336 -3.04 -1.80 34.44
CA GLN A 336 -1.80 -1.29 35.03
C GLN A 336 -1.88 -1.33 36.57
N THR A 337 -1.50 -2.47 37.15
CA THR A 337 -1.61 -2.73 38.61
C THR A 337 -0.48 -2.11 39.45
N SER A 338 0.50 -1.45 38.82
CA SER A 338 1.58 -0.74 39.52
C SER A 338 1.08 0.50 40.27
N GLN A 339 -0.04 1.07 39.82
CA GLN A 339 -0.71 2.20 40.43
C GLN A 339 -2.21 1.90 40.42
N MET A 340 -2.84 1.89 41.59
CA MET A 340 -4.28 1.60 41.72
C MET A 340 -5.04 2.88 42.05
N TYR A 341 -6.31 2.92 41.68
CA TYR A 341 -7.27 3.97 41.97
C TYR A 341 -8.49 3.38 42.68
N VAL A 342 -9.23 4.25 43.34
CA VAL A 342 -10.57 3.95 43.84
C VAL A 342 -11.53 4.90 43.14
N THR A 343 -12.50 4.34 42.42
CA THR A 343 -13.62 5.10 41.86
C THR A 343 -14.71 5.12 42.90
N SER A 344 -14.96 6.29 43.48
CA SER A 344 -15.95 6.48 44.54
C SER A 344 -17.17 7.21 43.99
N GLU A 345 -18.34 6.63 44.22
CA GLU A 345 -19.63 7.21 43.84
C GLU A 345 -20.11 8.19 44.91
N VAL A 346 -19.78 9.47 44.73
CA VAL A 346 -20.18 10.53 45.66
C VAL A 346 -21.53 11.09 45.24
N TYR A 347 -22.47 11.24 46.17
CA TYR A 347 -23.79 11.82 45.85
C TYR A 347 -23.69 13.23 45.27
N GLU A 348 -24.60 13.56 44.34
CA GLU A 348 -24.71 14.89 43.71
C GLU A 348 -24.78 16.02 44.75
N THR A 349 -25.47 15.79 45.87
CA THR A 349 -25.59 16.76 46.97
C THR A 349 -24.27 17.05 47.67
N ASP A 350 -23.32 16.10 47.63
CA ASP A 350 -22.08 16.12 48.39
C ASP A 350 -20.84 16.40 47.54
N VAL A 351 -20.91 16.20 46.21
CA VAL A 351 -19.79 16.39 45.29
C VAL A 351 -19.23 17.82 45.32
N SER A 352 -20.07 18.82 45.58
CA SER A 352 -19.67 20.24 45.69
C SER A 352 -18.62 20.50 46.79
N ARG A 353 -18.52 19.60 47.79
CA ARG A 353 -17.57 19.67 48.90
C ARG A 353 -16.25 18.97 48.61
N VAL A 354 -16.19 18.17 47.54
CA VAL A 354 -15.02 17.40 47.12
C VAL A 354 -14.15 18.26 46.19
N LYS A 355 -12.84 18.30 46.45
CA LYS A 355 -11.87 19.03 45.64
C LYS A 355 -10.66 18.16 45.32
N LEU A 356 -10.02 18.42 44.19
CA LEU A 356 -8.76 17.79 43.81
C LEU A 356 -7.70 17.97 44.92
N GLY A 357 -6.92 16.92 45.18
CA GLY A 357 -5.86 16.90 46.19
C GLY A 357 -6.30 16.55 47.61
N GLN A 358 -7.60 16.46 47.91
CA GLN A 358 -8.08 16.05 49.24
C GLN A 358 -7.64 14.63 49.58
N ARG A 359 -7.35 14.39 50.87
CA ARG A 359 -6.97 13.06 51.36
C ARG A 359 -8.21 12.22 51.61
N ALA A 360 -8.16 10.98 51.14
CA ALA A 360 -9.20 9.99 51.37
C ALA A 360 -8.66 8.84 52.22
N LYS A 361 -9.47 8.43 53.19
CA LYS A 361 -9.29 7.20 53.96
C LYS A 361 -10.23 6.15 53.36
N ILE A 362 -9.66 5.03 52.94
CA ILE A 362 -10.40 3.95 52.30
C ILE A 362 -10.32 2.71 53.21
N THR A 363 -11.47 2.13 53.51
CA THR A 363 -11.59 0.95 54.38
C THR A 363 -12.38 -0.13 53.67
N THR A 364 -11.99 -1.37 53.89
CA THR A 364 -12.73 -2.57 53.44
C THR A 364 -13.18 -3.35 54.66
N ASP A 365 -14.16 -4.24 54.50
CA ASP A 365 -14.76 -5.02 55.58
C ASP A 365 -13.81 -6.13 56.10
N GLY A 366 -12.64 -5.71 56.61
CA GLY A 366 -11.66 -6.55 57.29
C GLY A 366 -10.57 -7.19 56.42
N LEU A 367 -10.57 -6.97 55.10
CA LEU A 367 -9.74 -7.78 54.19
C LEU A 367 -8.27 -7.33 54.11
N ILE A 368 -7.96 -6.01 54.19
CA ILE A 368 -6.64 -5.46 53.80
C ILE A 368 -6.12 -4.35 54.74
N GLY A 369 -6.88 -4.00 55.78
CA GLY A 369 -6.59 -2.86 56.65
C GLY A 369 -6.82 -1.50 55.95
N GLU A 370 -6.44 -0.40 56.61
CA GLU A 370 -6.70 0.95 56.08
C GLU A 370 -5.82 1.28 54.87
N LEU A 371 -6.44 1.81 53.82
CA LEU A 371 -5.81 2.33 52.62
C LEU A 371 -5.91 3.85 52.59
N ARG A 372 -4.93 4.51 51.96
CA ARG A 372 -4.86 5.96 51.84
C ARG A 372 -4.65 6.36 50.38
N GLY A 373 -5.25 7.49 50.02
CA GLY A 373 -5.11 8.07 48.69
C GLY A 373 -5.44 9.55 48.66
N THR A 374 -5.33 10.13 47.47
CA THR A 374 -5.64 11.53 47.17
C THR A 374 -6.62 11.63 46.02
N VAL A 375 -7.62 12.51 46.13
CA VAL A 375 -8.55 12.82 45.04
C VAL A 375 -7.75 13.33 43.84
N ALA A 376 -7.82 12.61 42.73
CA ALA A 376 -7.07 12.90 41.51
C ALA A 376 -7.96 13.42 40.38
N GLU A 377 -9.22 12.99 40.35
CA GLU A 377 -10.19 13.40 39.34
C GLU A 377 -11.59 13.44 39.93
N ILE A 378 -12.41 14.38 39.47
CA ILE A 378 -13.84 14.48 39.80
C ILE A 378 -14.57 14.43 38.45
N GLY A 379 -15.45 13.45 38.28
CA GLY A 379 -16.20 13.24 37.06
C GLY A 379 -17.06 14.45 36.70
N LEU A 380 -17.24 14.67 35.41
CA LEU A 380 -18.07 15.76 34.87
C LEU A 380 -19.51 15.32 34.59
N GLN A 381 -19.81 14.03 34.73
CA GLN A 381 -21.11 13.44 34.44
C GLN A 381 -21.79 12.98 35.74
N ILE A 382 -23.09 13.23 35.82
CA ILE A 382 -23.96 12.68 36.87
C ILE A 382 -24.52 11.36 36.35
N GLY A 383 -24.19 10.27 37.04
CA GLY A 383 -24.63 8.90 36.72
C GLY A 383 -25.71 8.40 37.68
N LYS A 384 -26.22 7.19 37.39
CA LYS A 384 -26.95 6.38 38.37
C LYS A 384 -25.94 5.66 39.26
N LYS A 385 -26.37 5.32 40.47
CA LYS A 385 -25.54 4.58 41.42
C LYS A 385 -25.42 3.11 41.02
N ASP A 386 -24.21 2.63 40.79
CA ASP A 386 -23.94 1.24 40.39
C ASP A 386 -23.44 0.39 41.57
N VAL A 387 -22.80 0.99 42.58
CA VAL A 387 -22.35 0.27 43.79
C VAL A 387 -23.47 0.19 44.83
N LEU A 388 -24.15 -0.96 44.87
CA LEU A 388 -25.14 -1.25 45.90
C LEU A 388 -24.47 -1.58 47.23
N GLY A 389 -24.93 -0.92 48.30
CA GLY A 389 -24.51 -1.24 49.67
C GLY A 389 -25.23 -2.46 50.22
N THR A 390 -24.85 -2.89 51.41
CA THR A 390 -25.52 -3.97 52.16
C THR A 390 -26.81 -3.53 52.86
N ASP A 391 -27.18 -2.25 52.74
CA ASP A 391 -28.40 -1.67 53.29
C ASP A 391 -29.53 -1.67 52.25
N PRO A 392 -30.64 -2.42 52.47
CA PRO A 392 -31.78 -2.49 51.56
C PRO A 392 -32.58 -1.17 51.44
N VAL A 393 -32.28 -0.15 52.25
CA VAL A 393 -32.89 1.20 52.17
C VAL A 393 -32.04 2.16 51.32
N ALA A 394 -30.86 1.74 50.84
CA ALA A 394 -30.04 2.55 49.97
C ALA A 394 -30.77 2.83 48.64
N ASP A 395 -31.02 4.12 48.36
CA ASP A 395 -31.75 4.56 47.17
C ASP A 395 -30.97 4.17 45.90
N ALA A 396 -31.49 3.19 45.17
CA ALA A 396 -30.93 2.74 43.89
C ALA A 396 -31.11 3.80 42.79
N ASP A 397 -32.02 4.77 42.98
CA ASP A 397 -32.24 5.89 42.07
C ASP A 397 -31.37 7.11 42.41
N ALA A 398 -30.44 6.98 43.37
CA ALA A 398 -29.54 8.06 43.72
C ALA A 398 -28.63 8.47 42.56
N ARG A 399 -28.47 9.79 42.40
CA ARG A 399 -27.56 10.41 41.44
C ARG A 399 -26.19 10.60 42.06
N VAL A 400 -25.16 10.09 41.39
CA VAL A 400 -23.78 10.09 41.87
C VAL A 400 -22.83 10.69 40.83
N VAL A 401 -21.72 11.21 41.32
CA VAL A 401 -20.58 11.64 40.51
C VAL A 401 -19.40 10.75 40.91
N GLU A 402 -18.76 10.16 39.91
CA GLU A 402 -17.56 9.36 40.11
C GLU A 402 -16.38 10.25 40.49
N VAL A 403 -15.73 9.94 41.61
CA VAL A 403 -14.52 10.62 42.07
C VAL A 403 -13.39 9.61 42.09
N LYS A 404 -12.36 9.81 41.26
CA LYS A 404 -11.19 8.93 41.22
C LYS A 404 -10.16 9.36 42.23
N ILE A 405 -9.78 8.43 43.09
CA ILE A 405 -8.82 8.62 44.17
C ILE A 405 -7.58 7.80 43.85
N ARG A 406 -6.44 8.47 43.64
CA ARG A 406 -5.15 7.81 43.44
C ARG A 406 -4.67 7.23 44.76
N LEU A 407 -4.49 5.91 44.83
CA LEU A 407 -3.96 5.25 46.02
C LEU A 407 -2.45 5.51 46.18
N ASP A 408 -1.99 5.69 47.41
CA ASP A 408 -0.56 5.79 47.70
C ASP A 408 0.18 4.51 47.24
N PRO A 409 1.47 4.54 46.88
CA PRO A 409 2.17 3.37 46.35
C PRO A 409 2.14 2.13 47.25
N SER A 410 2.15 2.31 48.57
CA SER A 410 2.03 1.22 49.55
C SER A 410 0.61 0.63 49.59
N SER A 411 -0.42 1.48 49.49
CA SER A 411 -1.82 1.05 49.40
C SER A 411 -2.11 0.37 48.06
N SER A 412 -1.56 0.88 46.95
CA SER A 412 -1.69 0.27 45.62
C SER A 412 -1.16 -1.17 45.58
N LYS A 413 0.02 -1.42 46.18
CA LYS A 413 0.58 -2.78 46.26
C LYS A 413 -0.31 -3.77 47.00
N LYS A 414 -1.02 -3.32 48.05
CA LYS A 414 -1.91 -4.18 48.85
C LYS A 414 -3.15 -4.64 48.08
N VAL A 415 -3.65 -3.80 47.16
CA VAL A 415 -4.87 -4.08 46.37
C VAL A 415 -4.58 -4.40 44.91
N ALA A 416 -3.31 -4.58 44.52
CA ALA A 416 -2.90 -4.75 43.13
C ALA A 416 -3.61 -5.92 42.41
N ASN A 417 -3.99 -6.98 43.13
CA ASN A 417 -4.67 -8.16 42.59
C ASN A 417 -6.19 -8.17 42.86
N LEU A 418 -6.75 -7.06 43.36
CA LEU A 418 -8.13 -6.99 43.85
C LEU A 418 -8.91 -5.89 43.12
N THR A 419 -8.92 -5.99 41.79
CA THR A 419 -9.75 -5.13 40.93
C THR A 419 -11.23 -5.43 41.16
N ASN A 420 -12.08 -4.40 41.14
CA ASN A 420 -13.49 -4.41 41.50
C ASN A 420 -13.78 -4.73 42.98
N LEU A 421 -12.77 -4.62 43.85
CA LEU A 421 -12.99 -4.72 45.31
C LEU A 421 -13.82 -3.53 45.77
N GLN A 422 -14.98 -3.79 46.36
CA GLN A 422 -15.83 -2.76 46.97
C GLN A 422 -15.16 -2.19 48.23
N VAL A 423 -15.19 -0.88 48.37
CA VAL A 423 -14.55 -0.14 49.45
C VAL A 423 -15.45 0.98 49.97
N ASN A 424 -15.30 1.28 51.26
CA ASN A 424 -15.87 2.45 51.90
C ASN A 424 -14.85 3.59 51.87
N VAL A 425 -15.23 4.74 51.34
CA VAL A 425 -14.36 5.90 51.14
C VAL A 425 -14.84 7.04 52.03
N VAL A 426 -13.91 7.64 52.76
CA VAL A 426 -14.14 8.85 53.55
C VAL A 426 -13.15 9.92 53.11
N ILE A 427 -13.65 10.96 52.43
CA ILE A 427 -12.88 12.10 51.92
C ILE A 427 -12.88 13.22 52.97
N ASP A 428 -11.69 13.65 53.42
CA ASP A 428 -11.55 14.76 54.37
C ASP A 428 -11.73 16.11 53.67
N THR A 429 -12.77 16.86 54.06
CA THR A 429 -13.10 18.16 53.46
C THR A 429 -12.41 19.34 54.14
N ASN A 430 -11.56 19.12 55.17
CA ASN A 430 -10.88 20.20 55.89
C ASN A 430 -9.57 20.69 55.25
N LYS A 431 -8.97 19.95 54.30
CA LYS A 431 -7.64 20.28 53.77
C LYS A 431 -7.65 20.41 52.25
N THR A 432 -7.60 21.67 51.79
CA THR A 432 -7.09 21.97 50.45
C THR A 432 -5.61 22.28 50.66
N ASN A 433 -4.73 21.30 50.43
CA ASN A 433 -3.32 21.65 50.25
C ASN A 433 -3.23 22.25 48.85
N LEU A 434 -3.18 23.59 48.78
CA LEU A 434 -2.66 24.32 47.63
C LEU A 434 -1.16 24.02 47.49
#